data_AF-A0A2V7Y1H2-F1
#
_entry.id   AF-A0A2V7Y1H2-F1
#
_cell.length_a   1.000
_cell.length_b   1.000
_cell.length_c   1.000
_cell.angle_alpha   90.00
_cell.angle_beta   90.00
_cell.angle_gamma   90.00
#
_symmetry.space_group_name_H-M   'P 1'
#
loop_
_entity.id
_entity.type
_entity.pdbx_description
1 polymer ?
#
loop_
_entity_poly.entity_id
_entity_poly.type
_entity_poly.pdbx_seq_one_letter_code
_entity_poly.pdbx_strand_id
1 'polypeptide(L)'
;MALLIAAAFSSHSRMTARERAQHALNRLTFGARPGDVDTILEIGVEKWIDQQLHPESIPDRAVEARLEIMPTLRLSNGEIMDNYYKPIVEARRMRKADAGDVDTAEIKEARQKGRVVVEDLIAQRIIRATESERQLHEVMVDFWFNHFNVFIGKGPDRFMLTGYERDTIRPNIWGRFEDLVMATA
;
A
#
# COMPACT_ATOMS: atom_id res chain seq x y z
N MET A 1 51.52 -40.26 5.98
CA MET A 1 50.52 -41.08 5.26
C MET A 1 49.19 -40.36 5.41
N ALA A 2 48.68 -39.79 4.32
CA ALA A 2 47.69 -38.71 4.33
C ALA A 2 46.29 -39.18 4.73
N LEU A 3 45.67 -38.44 5.64
CA LEU A 3 44.25 -38.55 5.98
C LEU A 3 43.45 -37.74 4.96
N LEU A 4 42.67 -38.41 4.11
CA LEU A 4 41.70 -37.77 3.22
C LEU A 4 40.41 -37.50 4.00
N ILE A 5 40.21 -36.24 4.41
CA ILE A 5 38.90 -35.76 4.86
C ILE A 5 38.11 -35.45 3.60
N ALA A 6 37.14 -36.31 3.27
CA ALA A 6 36.15 -36.01 2.25
C ALA A 6 35.27 -34.86 2.78
N ALA A 7 35.40 -33.68 2.16
CA ALA A 7 34.48 -32.59 2.37
C ALA A 7 33.09 -33.03 1.87
N ALA A 8 32.15 -33.20 2.80
CA ALA A 8 30.74 -33.31 2.45
C ALA A 8 30.31 -31.98 1.83
N PHE A 9 30.24 -31.92 0.51
CA PHE A 9 29.54 -30.84 -0.18
C PHE A 9 28.08 -30.88 0.30
N SER A 10 27.62 -29.84 0.98
CA SER A 10 26.20 -29.64 1.24
C SER A 10 25.49 -29.61 -0.11
N SER A 11 24.78 -30.70 -0.45
CA SER A 11 23.81 -30.66 -1.54
C SER A 11 22.76 -29.64 -1.13
N HIS A 12 22.81 -28.43 -1.71
CA HIS A 12 21.60 -27.62 -1.80
C HIS A 12 20.62 -28.45 -2.63
N SER A 13 19.74 -29.19 -1.95
CA SER A 13 18.64 -29.88 -2.61
C SER A 13 17.94 -28.85 -3.49
N ARG A 14 17.90 -29.11 -4.80
CA ARG A 14 17.16 -28.23 -5.71
C ARG A 14 15.71 -28.21 -5.25
N MET A 15 15.20 -27.02 -4.95
CA MET A 15 13.81 -26.84 -4.54
C MET A 15 12.88 -27.40 -5.62
N THR A 16 11.89 -28.17 -5.19
CA THR A 16 10.77 -28.62 -6.01
C THR A 16 10.03 -27.40 -6.59
N ALA A 17 9.24 -27.61 -7.66
CA ALA A 17 8.44 -26.53 -8.23
C ALA A 17 7.50 -25.88 -7.20
N ARG A 18 6.91 -26.69 -6.31
CA ARG A 18 6.02 -26.22 -5.24
C ARG A 18 6.77 -25.39 -4.20
N GLU A 19 7.96 -25.83 -3.80
CA GLU A 19 8.81 -25.06 -2.88
C GLU A 19 9.27 -23.74 -3.50
N ARG A 20 9.60 -23.72 -4.81
CA ARG A 20 9.94 -22.47 -5.52
C ARG A 20 8.75 -21.52 -5.59
N ALA A 21 7.55 -22.02 -5.89
CA ALA A 21 6.32 -21.22 -5.87
C ALA A 21 6.07 -20.60 -4.49
N GLN A 22 6.14 -21.42 -3.43
CA GLN A 22 5.97 -20.92 -2.06
C GLN A 22 7.05 -19.89 -1.68
N HIS A 23 8.29 -20.13 -2.09
CA HIS A 23 9.38 -19.19 -1.85
C HIS A 23 9.16 -17.85 -2.55
N ALA A 24 8.75 -17.87 -3.82
CA ALA A 24 8.44 -16.67 -4.57
C ALA A 24 7.31 -15.87 -3.89
N LEU A 25 6.23 -16.54 -3.49
CA LEU A 25 5.13 -15.90 -2.74
C LEU A 25 5.63 -15.27 -1.43
N ASN A 26 6.40 -16.00 -0.63
CA ASN A 26 6.92 -15.49 0.64
C ASN A 26 7.88 -14.29 0.48
N ARG A 27 8.49 -14.12 -0.70
CA ARG A 27 9.46 -13.05 -0.96
C ARG A 27 8.88 -11.85 -1.67
N LEU A 28 7.85 -12.05 -2.49
CA LEU A 28 7.35 -11.05 -3.45
C LEU A 28 5.92 -10.61 -3.17
N THR A 29 5.29 -11.10 -2.10
CA THR A 29 3.88 -10.80 -1.76
C THR A 29 3.72 -10.55 -0.26
N PHE A 30 2.52 -10.13 0.16
CA PHE A 30 2.17 -10.03 1.59
C PHE A 30 1.93 -11.41 2.25
N GLY A 31 1.92 -12.48 1.46
CA GLY A 31 1.72 -13.86 1.90
C GLY A 31 0.92 -14.65 0.89
N ALA A 32 1.11 -15.98 0.87
CA ALA A 32 0.38 -16.87 -0.01
C ALA A 32 -1.10 -16.98 0.38
N ARG A 33 -2.01 -16.78 -0.59
CA ARG A 33 -3.44 -17.01 -0.47
C ARG A 33 -3.78 -18.45 -0.88
N PRO A 34 -4.95 -18.98 -0.47
CA PRO A 34 -5.43 -20.26 -0.96
C PRO A 34 -5.47 -20.28 -2.50
N GLY A 35 -4.80 -21.26 -3.11
CA GLY A 35 -4.74 -21.43 -4.57
C GLY A 35 -3.52 -20.78 -5.24
N ASP A 36 -2.83 -19.81 -4.61
CA ASP A 36 -1.72 -19.10 -5.27
C ASP A 36 -0.57 -20.03 -5.70
N VAL A 37 -0.24 -21.02 -4.86
CA VAL A 37 0.80 -22.01 -5.19
C VAL A 37 0.42 -22.82 -6.42
N ASP A 38 -0.85 -23.23 -6.52
CA ASP A 38 -1.32 -24.05 -7.63
C ASP A 38 -1.36 -23.21 -8.92
N THR A 39 -1.81 -21.94 -8.84
CA THR A 39 -1.71 -20.97 -9.95
C THR A 39 -0.28 -20.83 -10.47
N ILE A 40 0.71 -20.67 -9.58
CA ILE A 40 2.12 -20.57 -9.98
C ILE A 40 2.63 -21.89 -10.59
N LEU A 41 2.19 -23.04 -10.08
CA LEU A 41 2.56 -24.35 -10.63
C LEU A 41 2.02 -24.53 -12.07
N GLU A 42 0.85 -23.98 -12.39
CA GLU A 42 0.27 -24.04 -13.73
C GLU A 42 1.04 -23.21 -14.76
N ILE A 43 1.46 -21.99 -14.39
CA ILE A 43 2.12 -21.07 -15.35
C ILE A 43 3.66 -21.12 -15.29
N GLY A 44 4.23 -21.66 -14.21
CA GLY A 44 5.66 -21.66 -13.92
C GLY A 44 6.10 -20.40 -13.14
N VAL A 45 7.00 -20.58 -12.17
CA VAL A 45 7.43 -19.51 -11.26
C VAL A 45 8.13 -18.36 -11.98
N GLU A 46 8.92 -18.66 -13.00
CA GLU A 46 9.66 -17.67 -13.79
C GLU A 46 8.69 -16.76 -14.56
N LYS A 47 7.65 -17.34 -15.17
CA LYS A 47 6.61 -16.59 -15.87
C LYS A 47 5.74 -15.78 -14.90
N TRP A 48 5.44 -16.33 -13.73
CA TRP A 48 4.71 -15.59 -12.70
C TRP A 48 5.51 -14.37 -12.21
N ILE A 49 6.82 -14.52 -11.95
CA ILE A 49 7.70 -13.40 -11.55
C ILE A 49 7.73 -12.33 -12.63
N ASP A 50 7.85 -12.72 -13.90
CA ASP A 50 7.84 -11.78 -15.03
C ASP A 50 6.54 -10.96 -15.08
N GLN A 51 5.38 -11.60 -14.87
CA GLN A 51 4.10 -10.88 -14.76
C GLN A 51 4.10 -9.87 -13.60
N GLN A 52 4.66 -10.23 -12.43
CA GLN A 52 4.72 -9.34 -11.27
C GLN A 52 5.61 -8.12 -11.49
N LEU A 53 6.63 -8.22 -12.36
CA LEU A 53 7.47 -7.09 -12.78
C LEU A 53 6.78 -6.18 -13.81
N HIS A 54 5.68 -6.66 -14.42
CA HIS A 54 4.88 -5.96 -15.41
C HIS A 54 3.41 -5.84 -14.95
N PRO A 55 3.13 -5.13 -13.85
CA PRO A 55 1.79 -5.09 -13.25
C PRO A 55 0.70 -4.54 -14.17
N GLU A 56 1.06 -3.72 -15.16
CA GLU A 56 0.17 -3.24 -16.22
C GLU A 56 -0.43 -4.36 -17.08
N SER A 57 0.24 -5.52 -17.13
CA SER A 57 -0.23 -6.71 -17.83
C SER A 57 -1.24 -7.55 -17.04
N ILE A 58 -1.36 -7.30 -15.72
CA ILE A 58 -2.21 -8.06 -14.81
C ILE A 58 -3.55 -7.30 -14.63
N PRO A 59 -4.69 -7.88 -15.06
CA PRO A 59 -6.00 -7.30 -14.77
C PRO A 59 -6.31 -7.35 -13.27
N ASP A 60 -6.81 -6.25 -12.70
CA ASP A 60 -7.14 -6.17 -11.26
C ASP A 60 -8.56 -5.63 -11.03
N ARG A 61 -9.48 -6.03 -11.91
CA ARG A 61 -10.84 -5.46 -12.01
C ARG A 61 -11.65 -5.59 -10.71
N ALA A 62 -11.46 -6.69 -9.97
CA ALA A 62 -12.18 -6.93 -8.73
C ALA A 62 -11.78 -5.90 -7.65
N VAL A 63 -10.48 -5.66 -7.49
CA VAL A 63 -9.98 -4.60 -6.60
C VAL A 63 -10.41 -3.23 -7.10
N GLU A 64 -10.26 -2.96 -8.40
CA GLU A 64 -10.68 -1.68 -9.00
C GLU A 64 -12.15 -1.38 -8.67
N ALA A 65 -13.07 -2.35 -8.89
CA ALA A 65 -14.49 -2.25 -8.55
C ALA A 65 -14.73 -1.97 -7.06
N ARG A 66 -13.97 -2.63 -6.16
CA ARG A 66 -14.09 -2.42 -4.72
C ARG A 66 -13.59 -1.05 -4.28
N LEU A 67 -12.62 -0.46 -4.95
CA LEU A 67 -12.13 0.87 -4.63
C LEU A 67 -13.06 1.98 -5.16
N GLU A 68 -13.91 1.68 -6.14
CA GLU A 68 -14.81 2.68 -6.71
C GLU A 68 -15.83 3.21 -5.70
N ILE A 69 -16.17 2.42 -4.68
CA ILE A 69 -17.13 2.79 -3.64
C ILE A 69 -16.53 3.74 -2.58
N MET A 70 -15.23 4.03 -2.65
CA MET A 70 -14.48 4.86 -1.71
C MET A 70 -14.15 6.22 -2.38
N PRO A 71 -15.09 7.18 -2.39
CA PRO A 71 -14.96 8.39 -3.20
C PRO A 71 -13.78 9.26 -2.81
N THR A 72 -13.33 9.23 -1.54
CA THR A 72 -12.22 10.07 -1.09
C THR A 72 -10.90 9.71 -1.76
N LEU A 73 -10.76 8.47 -2.26
CA LEU A 73 -9.59 8.01 -3.02
C LEU A 73 -9.40 8.74 -4.35
N ARG A 74 -10.47 9.34 -4.89
CA ARG A 74 -10.44 10.08 -6.17
C ARG A 74 -10.32 11.59 -5.99
N LEU A 75 -10.42 12.10 -4.77
CA LEU A 75 -10.32 13.53 -4.51
C LEU A 75 -8.88 14.00 -4.57
N SER A 76 -8.65 15.17 -5.13
CA SER A 76 -7.38 15.88 -5.02
C SER A 76 -7.11 16.26 -3.55
N ASN A 77 -5.84 16.47 -3.21
CA ASN A 77 -5.48 16.98 -1.89
C ASN A 77 -6.17 18.32 -1.58
N GLY A 78 -6.38 19.17 -2.58
CA GLY A 78 -7.15 20.42 -2.42
C GLY A 78 -8.59 20.16 -1.99
N GLU A 79 -9.29 19.26 -2.70
CA GLU A 79 -10.66 18.88 -2.36
C GLU A 79 -10.75 18.20 -0.98
N ILE A 80 -9.79 17.35 -0.62
CA ILE A 80 -9.77 16.75 0.72
C ILE A 80 -9.59 17.84 1.79
N MET A 81 -8.66 18.77 1.57
CA MET A 81 -8.41 19.85 2.52
C MET A 81 -9.63 20.77 2.67
N ASP A 82 -10.30 21.09 1.56
CA ASP A 82 -11.45 21.98 1.55
C ASP A 82 -12.70 21.33 2.17
N ASN A 83 -12.98 20.07 1.83
CA ASN A 83 -14.22 19.42 2.22
C ASN A 83 -14.14 18.72 3.59
N TYR A 84 -12.94 18.38 4.09
CA TYR A 84 -12.77 17.56 5.29
C TYR A 84 -11.91 18.21 6.37
N TYR A 85 -10.79 18.85 6.02
CA TYR A 85 -9.88 19.44 7.01
C TYR A 85 -10.31 20.85 7.46
N LYS A 86 -10.57 21.77 6.51
CA LYS A 86 -10.97 23.15 6.81
C LYS A 86 -12.18 23.23 7.74
N PRO A 87 -13.27 22.45 7.55
CA PRO A 87 -14.41 22.48 8.47
C PRO A 87 -14.04 22.16 9.93
N ILE A 88 -13.09 21.24 10.16
CA ILE A 88 -12.63 20.90 11.52
C ILE A 88 -11.89 22.09 12.15
N VAL A 89 -11.06 22.78 11.36
CA VAL A 89 -10.28 23.93 11.83
C VAL A 89 -11.19 25.13 12.11
N GLU A 90 -12.13 25.41 11.21
CA GLU A 90 -13.09 26.51 11.34
C GLU A 90 -13.99 26.33 12.55
N ALA A 91 -14.58 25.14 12.74
CA ALA A 91 -15.39 24.83 13.91
C ALA A 91 -14.60 25.00 15.23
N ARG A 92 -13.33 24.57 15.26
CA ARG A 92 -12.44 24.79 16.42
C ARG A 92 -12.13 26.27 16.66
N ARG A 93 -11.92 27.05 15.59
CA ARG A 93 -11.61 28.48 15.69
C ARG A 93 -12.80 29.26 16.27
N MET A 94 -14.01 28.99 15.79
CA MET A 94 -15.23 29.61 16.32
C MET A 94 -15.41 29.25 17.80
N ARG A 95 -15.21 27.97 18.16
CA ARG A 95 -15.34 27.52 19.56
C ARG A 95 -14.31 28.09 20.52
N LYS A 96 -13.08 28.31 20.07
CA LYS A 96 -12.05 28.98 20.88
C LYS A 96 -12.41 30.46 21.11
N ALA A 97 -13.05 31.12 20.15
CA ALA A 97 -13.56 32.49 20.32
C ALA A 97 -14.70 32.54 21.36
N ASP A 98 -15.50 31.47 21.44
CA ASP A 98 -16.62 31.33 22.40
C ASP A 98 -16.20 30.78 23.79
N ALA A 99 -14.90 30.63 24.07
CA ALA A 99 -14.33 30.18 25.35
C ALA A 99 -14.85 28.84 25.92
N GLY A 100 -15.35 27.92 25.09
CA GLY A 100 -15.85 26.61 25.55
C GLY A 100 -14.90 25.45 25.29
N ASP A 101 -14.62 24.64 26.31
CA ASP A 101 -13.59 23.58 26.31
C ASP A 101 -14.11 22.18 25.90
N VAL A 102 -15.41 22.04 25.63
CA VAL A 102 -16.05 20.77 25.27
C VAL A 102 -16.31 20.68 23.77
N ASP A 103 -16.02 19.53 23.18
CA ASP A 103 -16.34 19.19 21.79
C ASP A 103 -17.84 19.32 21.51
N THR A 104 -18.22 20.28 20.66
CA THR A 104 -19.59 20.48 20.22
C THR A 104 -20.04 19.40 19.25
N ALA A 105 -21.36 19.28 19.05
CA ALA A 105 -21.93 18.38 18.04
C ALA A 105 -21.33 18.65 16.64
N GLU A 106 -21.16 19.93 16.28
CA GLU A 106 -20.56 20.37 15.03
C GLU A 106 -19.09 19.89 14.87
N ILE A 107 -18.25 20.07 15.91
CA ILE A 107 -16.86 19.58 15.86
C ILE A 107 -16.83 18.06 15.76
N LYS A 108 -17.69 17.36 16.49
CA LYS A 108 -17.79 15.89 16.43
C LYS A 108 -18.19 15.43 15.03
N GLU A 109 -19.18 16.08 14.41
CA GLU A 109 -19.63 15.77 13.05
C GLU A 109 -18.51 16.02 12.01
N ALA A 110 -17.85 17.18 12.07
CA ALA A 110 -16.75 17.51 11.17
C ALA A 110 -15.60 16.49 11.28
N ARG A 111 -15.25 16.08 12.52
CA ARG A 111 -14.25 15.03 12.73
C ARG A 111 -14.72 13.68 12.20
N GLN A 112 -15.98 13.31 12.40
CA GLN A 112 -16.53 12.05 11.89
C GLN A 112 -16.49 12.01 10.36
N LYS A 113 -16.82 13.11 9.68
CA LYS A 113 -16.66 13.23 8.22
C LYS A 113 -15.19 13.09 7.82
N GLY A 114 -14.29 13.78 8.52
CA GLY A 114 -12.84 13.71 8.25
C GLY A 114 -12.24 12.33 8.44
N ARG A 115 -12.81 11.48 9.30
CA ARG A 115 -12.35 10.10 9.50
C ARG A 115 -12.48 9.25 8.23
N VAL A 116 -13.50 9.50 7.41
CA VAL A 116 -13.75 8.72 6.19
C VAL A 116 -12.54 8.75 5.25
N VAL A 117 -11.80 9.87 5.18
CA VAL A 117 -10.57 9.98 4.36
C VAL A 117 -9.51 8.97 4.80
N VAL A 118 -9.33 8.83 6.11
CA VAL A 118 -8.35 7.89 6.68
C VAL A 118 -8.86 6.45 6.62
N GLU A 119 -10.16 6.26 6.84
CA GLU A 119 -10.82 4.94 6.77
C GLU A 119 -10.73 4.37 5.35
N ASP A 120 -11.01 5.19 4.32
CA ASP A 120 -10.84 4.80 2.91
C ASP A 120 -9.38 4.49 2.58
N LEU A 121 -8.41 5.31 3.05
CA LEU A 121 -6.99 5.05 2.85
C LEU A 121 -6.55 3.69 3.43
N ILE A 122 -6.96 3.40 4.67
CA ILE A 122 -6.63 2.14 5.33
C ILE A 122 -7.30 0.99 4.58
N ALA A 123 -8.58 1.14 4.24
CA ALA A 123 -9.35 0.11 3.57
C ALA A 123 -8.75 -0.23 2.19
N GLN A 124 -8.33 0.76 1.40
CA GLN A 124 -7.70 0.47 0.10
C GLN A 124 -6.41 -0.33 0.23
N ARG A 125 -5.58 -0.06 1.26
CA ARG A 125 -4.31 -0.77 1.45
C ARG A 125 -4.56 -2.22 1.86
N ILE A 126 -5.55 -2.45 2.74
CA ILE A 126 -5.95 -3.80 3.12
C ILE A 126 -6.48 -4.55 1.91
N ILE A 127 -7.43 -3.97 1.17
CA ILE A 127 -8.03 -4.61 -0.02
C ILE A 127 -6.94 -4.98 -1.02
N ARG A 128 -6.03 -4.05 -1.33
CA ARG A 128 -4.94 -4.31 -2.28
C ARG A 128 -3.99 -5.39 -1.79
N ALA A 129 -3.60 -5.35 -0.51
CA ALA A 129 -2.73 -6.37 0.06
C ALA A 129 -3.36 -7.78 0.02
N THR A 130 -4.66 -7.89 0.28
CA THR A 130 -5.34 -9.19 0.38
C THR A 130 -5.89 -9.72 -0.94
N GLU A 131 -6.21 -8.84 -1.90
CA GLU A 131 -7.01 -9.22 -3.07
C GLU A 131 -6.37 -8.84 -4.41
N SER A 132 -5.38 -7.94 -4.45
CA SER A 132 -4.74 -7.59 -5.72
C SER A 132 -3.93 -8.76 -6.27
N GLU A 133 -4.06 -9.00 -7.56
CA GLU A 133 -3.17 -9.93 -8.29
C GLU A 133 -1.78 -9.32 -8.57
N ARG A 134 -1.61 -8.01 -8.35
CA ARG A 134 -0.35 -7.26 -8.54
C ARG A 134 0.45 -7.20 -7.24
N GLN A 135 0.65 -8.34 -6.59
CA GLN A 135 1.21 -8.42 -5.23
C GLN A 135 2.58 -7.74 -5.09
N LEU A 136 3.50 -7.94 -6.04
CA LEU A 136 4.82 -7.29 -5.96
C LEU A 136 4.69 -5.76 -6.06
N HIS A 137 3.79 -5.26 -6.91
CA HIS A 137 3.52 -3.83 -6.99
C HIS A 137 3.08 -3.29 -5.64
N GLU A 138 2.13 -3.93 -4.96
CA GLU A 138 1.59 -3.45 -3.69
C GLU A 138 2.60 -3.55 -2.53
N VAL A 139 3.47 -4.58 -2.52
CA VAL A 139 4.61 -4.66 -1.59
C VAL A 139 5.58 -3.49 -1.81
N MET A 140 5.86 -3.15 -3.08
CA MET A 140 6.73 -2.02 -3.41
C MET A 140 6.11 -0.67 -3.06
N VAL A 141 4.78 -0.50 -3.22
CA VAL A 141 4.05 0.68 -2.72
C VAL A 141 4.26 0.83 -1.22
N ASP A 142 4.03 -0.24 -0.45
CA ASP A 142 4.16 -0.22 1.00
C ASP A 142 5.60 0.08 1.44
N PHE A 143 6.58 -0.55 0.80
CA PHE A 143 8.00 -0.31 1.06
C PHE A 143 8.38 1.16 0.88
N TRP A 144 8.07 1.76 -0.27
CA TRP A 144 8.46 3.14 -0.55
C TRP A 144 7.67 4.16 0.29
N PHE A 145 6.37 3.92 0.48
CA PHE A 145 5.55 4.75 1.36
C PHE A 145 6.14 4.80 2.78
N ASN A 146 6.59 3.66 3.30
CA ASN A 146 7.19 3.57 4.63
C ASN A 146 8.63 4.11 4.66
N HIS A 147 9.41 3.92 3.58
CA HIS A 147 10.79 4.39 3.50
C HIS A 147 10.89 5.92 3.60
N PHE A 148 9.97 6.65 2.95
CA PHE A 148 9.86 8.10 3.06
C PHE A 148 9.13 8.57 4.34
N ASN A 149 8.84 7.65 5.27
CA ASN A 149 8.43 7.89 6.66
C ASN A 149 7.26 8.86 6.84
N VAL A 150 6.21 8.74 6.03
CA VAL A 150 5.04 9.61 6.17
C VAL A 150 4.10 9.07 7.26
N PHE A 151 4.13 9.70 8.43
CA PHE A 151 3.37 9.26 9.61
C PHE A 151 1.96 9.89 9.68
N ILE A 152 0.94 9.03 9.70
CA ILE A 152 -0.48 9.44 9.77
C ILE A 152 -0.87 10.19 11.06
N GLY A 153 -0.13 10.02 12.15
CA GLY A 153 -0.44 10.71 13.40
C GLY A 153 -0.05 12.20 13.43
N LYS A 154 0.64 12.71 12.40
CA LYS A 154 1.17 14.07 12.39
C LYS A 154 0.16 15.08 11.82
N GLY A 155 -0.65 15.68 12.69
CA GLY A 155 -1.46 16.85 12.36
C GLY A 155 -2.32 16.70 11.08
N PRO A 156 -2.28 17.67 10.15
CA PRO A 156 -3.06 17.65 8.90
C PRO A 156 -2.56 16.64 7.87
N ASP A 157 -1.33 16.12 8.00
CA ASP A 157 -0.68 15.28 6.99
C ASP A 157 -1.51 14.04 6.64
N ARG A 158 -2.29 13.52 7.60
CA ARG A 158 -3.24 12.41 7.41
C ARG A 158 -4.23 12.61 6.26
N PHE A 159 -4.56 13.86 5.93
CA PHE A 159 -5.47 14.21 4.84
C PHE A 159 -4.77 14.26 3.48
N MET A 160 -3.44 14.27 3.45
CA MET A 160 -2.64 14.32 2.23
C MET A 160 -2.12 12.94 1.82
N LEU A 161 -2.20 11.94 2.71
CA LEU A 161 -1.63 10.61 2.46
C LEU A 161 -2.28 9.87 1.30
N THR A 162 -3.59 10.06 1.10
CA THR A 162 -4.31 9.46 -0.02
C THR A 162 -3.77 9.94 -1.36
N GLY A 163 -3.59 11.26 -1.52
CA GLY A 163 -2.97 11.84 -2.71
C GLY A 163 -1.49 11.49 -2.80
N TYR A 164 -0.75 11.48 -1.69
CA TYR A 164 0.66 11.09 -1.69
C TYR A 164 0.87 9.66 -2.20
N GLU A 165 0.08 8.69 -1.74
CA GLU A 165 0.17 7.32 -2.26
C GLU A 165 -0.22 7.24 -3.75
N ARG A 166 -1.32 7.90 -4.13
CA ARG A 166 -1.90 7.85 -5.49
C ARG A 166 -1.06 8.57 -6.54
N ASP A 167 -0.64 9.79 -6.23
CA ASP A 167 -0.08 10.75 -7.18
C ASP A 167 1.45 10.78 -7.14
N THR A 168 2.06 10.43 -6.00
CA THR A 168 3.52 10.47 -5.81
C THR A 168 4.13 9.08 -5.82
N ILE A 169 3.67 8.17 -4.96
CA ILE A 169 4.32 6.86 -4.82
C ILE A 169 3.99 5.97 -6.02
N ARG A 170 2.71 5.60 -6.20
CA ARG A 170 2.27 4.60 -7.19
C ARG A 170 2.80 4.82 -8.62
N PRO A 171 2.80 6.05 -9.18
CA PRO A 171 3.27 6.27 -10.54
C PRO A 171 4.79 6.10 -10.73
N ASN A 172 5.58 6.19 -9.65
CA ASN A 172 7.04 6.28 -9.71
C ASN A 172 7.77 5.01 -9.23
N ILE A 173 7.07 4.01 -8.70
CA ILE A 173 7.67 2.79 -8.10
C ILE A 173 8.60 2.02 -9.05
N TRP A 174 8.23 1.97 -10.33
CA TRP A 174 8.95 1.22 -11.37
C TRP A 174 9.88 2.11 -12.21
N GLY A 175 9.94 3.41 -11.89
CA GLY A 175 10.75 4.41 -12.59
C GLY A 175 12.16 4.53 -12.03
N ARG A 176 12.78 5.70 -12.25
CA ARG A 176 14.10 5.99 -11.68
C ARG A 176 13.93 6.45 -10.23
N PHE A 177 14.86 6.00 -9.37
CA PHE A 177 14.89 6.41 -7.97
C PHE A 177 14.95 7.94 -7.79
N GLU A 178 15.69 8.64 -8.65
CA GLU A 178 15.77 10.11 -8.61
C GLU A 178 14.40 10.77 -8.80
N ASP A 179 13.59 10.29 -9.76
CA ASP A 179 12.26 10.83 -10.01
C ASP A 179 11.34 10.62 -8.80
N LEU A 180 11.42 9.43 -8.18
CA LEU A 180 10.67 9.12 -6.96
C LEU A 180 11.08 10.02 -5.80
N VAL A 181 12.39 10.18 -5.52
CA VAL A 181 12.87 11.04 -4.43
C VAL A 181 12.44 12.48 -4.65
N MET A 182 12.63 13.01 -5.86
CA MET A 182 12.26 14.39 -6.20
C MET A 182 10.75 14.62 -6.10
N ALA A 183 9.93 13.61 -6.38
CA ALA A 183 8.48 13.71 -6.21
C ALA A 183 8.03 13.68 -4.74
N THR A 184 8.89 13.20 -3.83
CA THR A 184 8.60 13.12 -2.38
C THR A 184 9.23 14.24 -1.53
N ALA A 185 10.10 15.06 -2.13
CA ALA A 185 10.89 16.09 -1.45
C ALA A 185 10.15 17.42 -1.27
#